data_AF-A0A6P5GUP5-F1
#
_entry.id   AF-A0A6P5GUP5-F1
#
_cell.length_a   1.000
_cell.length_b   1.000
_cell.length_c   1.000
_cell.angle_alpha   90.00
_cell.angle_beta   90.00
_cell.angle_gamma   90.00
#
_symmetry.space_group_name_H-M   'P 1'
#
loop_
_entity.id
_entity.type
_entity.pdbx_description
1 polymer ?
#
loop_
_entity_poly.entity_id
_entity_poly.type
_entity_poly.pdbx_seq_one_letter_code
_entity_poly.pdbx_strand_id
1 'polypeptide(L)'
;MGVLSVTLDEWTDDEIDAMVEVGGNSYANAIYEAFLPQGCSKPNPDSSHEERASFIRSKYELQEFLKPSLRIVSSKSSFQSCDSGKVSCSGSDSFKSSAGMIEFIGILKVKVIKGTNLAIRDMLSSDPYVVLTIGQQRAQTAVIKSNLNPIWNEELKLSVPREYGPLQLQVFDHDMLSADDIMGEAEVDLQPMITAAMAFGDPDLLADMPIGKWLKSHDNALLKDSTINIVDGKIKQEVSLKLQNVESGEIDLELEWIPLNQ
;
A
#
# COMPACT_ATOMS: atom_id res chain seq x y z
N MET A 1 37.92 -17.47 25.16
CA MET A 1 37.52 -16.06 25.35
C MET A 1 37.64 -15.37 24.00
N GLY A 2 36.63 -14.78 23.38
CA GLY A 2 35.25 -14.54 23.79
C GLY A 2 34.32 -14.66 22.57
N VAL A 3 33.08 -15.05 22.83
CA VAL A 3 31.99 -15.05 21.87
C VAL A 3 31.51 -13.60 21.75
N LEU A 4 31.66 -12.99 20.58
CA LEU A 4 30.95 -11.77 20.21
C LEU A 4 29.52 -12.16 19.86
N SER A 5 28.71 -12.40 20.90
CA SER A 5 27.26 -12.30 20.79
C SER A 5 26.97 -10.81 20.66
N VAL A 6 26.67 -10.39 19.43
CA VAL A 6 26.10 -9.07 19.17
C VAL A 6 24.67 -9.16 19.67
N THR A 7 24.48 -8.67 20.90
CA THR A 7 23.26 -8.14 21.51
C THR A 7 21.97 -8.64 20.85
N LEU A 8 21.44 -9.71 21.44
CA LEU A 8 20.01 -9.96 21.48
C LEU A 8 19.32 -8.62 21.76
N ASP A 9 18.50 -8.16 20.82
CA ASP A 9 17.47 -7.16 21.13
C ASP A 9 16.71 -7.69 22.35
N GLU A 10 16.62 -6.90 23.42
CA GLU A 10 15.67 -7.21 24.48
C GLU A 10 14.29 -6.90 23.90
N TRP A 11 13.57 -7.94 23.51
CA TRP A 11 12.19 -7.79 23.05
C TRP A 11 11.36 -7.45 24.29
N THR A 12 10.60 -6.37 24.21
CA THR A 12 9.59 -6.07 25.23
C THR A 12 8.51 -7.15 25.21
N ASP A 13 7.87 -7.40 26.35
CA ASP A 13 6.78 -8.39 26.43
C ASP A 13 5.67 -8.08 25.41
N ASP A 14 5.43 -6.80 25.12
CA ASP A 14 4.48 -6.35 24.09
C ASP A 14 4.93 -6.71 22.66
N GLU A 15 6.23 -6.63 22.35
CA GLU A 15 6.78 -7.06 21.05
C GLU A 15 6.78 -8.59 20.92
N ILE A 16 7.01 -9.31 22.02
CA ILE A 16 6.90 -10.78 22.07
C ILE A 16 5.45 -11.19 21.85
N ASP A 17 4.50 -10.57 22.53
CA ASP A 17 3.07 -10.86 22.40
C ASP A 17 2.57 -10.49 21.00
N ALA A 18 2.99 -9.35 20.45
CA ALA A 18 2.68 -8.98 19.06
C ALA A 18 3.25 -10.00 18.06
N MET A 19 4.48 -10.48 18.28
CA MET A 19 5.11 -11.49 17.44
C MET A 19 4.41 -12.87 17.56
N VAL A 20 3.95 -13.23 18.76
CA VAL A 20 3.18 -14.47 18.99
C VAL A 20 1.78 -14.37 18.38
N GLU A 21 1.14 -13.19 18.46
CA GLU A 21 -0.18 -12.91 17.88
C GLU A 21 -0.16 -13.03 16.35
N VAL A 22 0.94 -12.65 15.69
CA VAL A 22 1.15 -12.86 14.25
C VAL A 22 1.68 -14.25 13.89
N GLY A 23 1.72 -15.21 14.82
CA GLY A 23 2.09 -16.62 14.54
C GLY A 23 3.58 -16.97 14.71
N GLY A 24 4.35 -16.08 15.32
CA GLY A 24 5.74 -16.28 15.75
C GLY A 24 6.75 -16.44 14.61
N ASN A 25 7.97 -16.85 14.99
CA ASN A 25 9.05 -17.13 14.04
C ASN A 25 8.68 -18.20 12.99
N SER A 26 7.72 -19.07 13.29
CA SER A 26 7.16 -20.02 12.32
C SER A 26 6.42 -19.33 11.17
N TYR A 27 5.58 -18.34 11.49
CA TYR A 27 4.88 -17.55 10.48
C TYR A 27 5.84 -16.66 9.70
N ALA A 28 6.76 -16.00 10.40
CA ALA A 28 7.84 -15.25 9.75
C ALA A 28 8.66 -16.14 8.80
N ASN A 29 9.07 -17.33 9.24
CA ASN A 29 9.78 -18.28 8.38
C ASN A 29 8.92 -18.82 7.24
N ALA A 30 7.61 -18.97 7.41
CA ALA A 30 6.72 -19.35 6.32
C ALA A 30 6.67 -18.26 5.23
N ILE A 31 6.71 -16.98 5.60
CA ILE A 31 6.76 -15.85 4.65
C ILE A 31 8.15 -15.75 3.98
N TYR A 32 9.23 -15.85 4.76
CA TYR A 32 10.59 -15.63 4.28
C TYR A 32 11.28 -16.87 3.68
N GLU A 33 10.82 -18.09 3.97
CA GLU A 33 11.41 -19.36 3.49
C GLU A 33 10.49 -20.16 2.55
N ALA A 34 9.29 -19.65 2.19
CA ALA A 34 8.36 -20.31 1.25
C ALA A 34 8.93 -20.56 -0.15
N PHE A 35 9.99 -19.84 -0.54
CA PHE A 35 10.64 -19.98 -1.84
C PHE A 35 12.16 -20.15 -1.67
N LEU A 36 12.59 -21.33 -1.24
CA LEU A 36 13.99 -21.73 -1.35
C LEU A 36 14.34 -21.95 -2.84
N PRO A 37 15.32 -21.24 -3.42
CA PRO A 37 15.76 -21.47 -4.79
C PRO A 37 16.19 -22.93 -5.01
N GLN A 38 15.91 -23.50 -6.18
CA GLN A 38 16.35 -24.86 -6.51
C GLN A 38 17.87 -24.99 -6.32
N GLY A 39 18.29 -25.89 -5.42
CA GLY A 39 19.70 -26.15 -5.10
C GLY A 39 20.20 -25.54 -3.78
N CYS A 40 19.42 -24.67 -3.12
CA CYS A 40 19.75 -24.16 -1.78
C CYS A 40 19.03 -24.96 -0.69
N SER A 41 19.80 -25.50 0.27
CA SER A 41 19.26 -26.17 1.46
C SER A 41 19.69 -25.44 2.73
N LYS A 42 18.84 -25.46 3.75
CA LYS A 42 19.11 -24.80 5.02
C LYS A 42 20.32 -25.47 5.70
N PRO A 43 21.38 -24.71 6.04
CA PRO A 43 22.56 -25.28 6.66
C PRO A 43 22.22 -25.87 8.03
N ASN A 44 22.84 -27.00 8.37
CA ASN A 44 22.62 -27.74 9.61
C ASN A 44 23.68 -27.38 10.68
N PRO A 45 23.55 -27.89 11.92
CA PRO A 45 24.50 -27.61 13.02
C PRO A 45 25.94 -28.06 12.76
N ASP A 46 26.17 -28.90 11.76
CA ASP A 46 27.49 -29.40 11.36
C ASP A 46 28.02 -28.74 10.07
N SER A 47 27.22 -27.88 9.42
CA SER A 47 27.63 -27.14 8.21
C SER A 47 28.83 -26.24 8.50
N SER A 48 29.70 -26.14 7.50
CA SER A 48 30.88 -25.29 7.54
C SER A 48 30.50 -23.81 7.72
N HIS A 49 31.43 -23.02 8.24
CA HIS A 49 31.23 -21.58 8.43
C HIS A 49 30.97 -20.86 7.09
N GLU A 50 31.55 -21.34 6.00
CA GLU A 50 31.38 -20.78 4.66
C GLU A 50 29.97 -21.01 4.11
N GLU A 51 29.42 -22.23 4.27
CA GLU A 51 28.05 -22.56 3.86
C GLU A 51 27.00 -21.72 4.61
N ARG A 52 27.20 -21.51 5.92
CA ARG A 52 26.32 -20.66 6.73
C ARG A 52 26.38 -19.20 6.30
N ALA A 53 27.58 -18.67 6.10
CA ALA A 53 27.77 -17.29 5.67
C ALA A 53 27.20 -17.03 4.27
N SER A 54 27.29 -18.01 3.36
CA SER A 54 26.68 -17.92 2.05
C SER A 54 25.15 -17.90 2.15
N PHE A 55 24.55 -18.78 2.95
CA PHE A 55 23.10 -18.84 3.14
C PHE A 55 22.54 -17.55 3.77
N ILE A 56 23.22 -17.01 4.79
CA ILE A 56 22.81 -15.77 5.46
C ILE A 56 22.87 -14.59 4.49
N ARG A 57 23.93 -14.47 3.69
CA ARG A 57 24.04 -13.40 2.68
C ARG A 57 22.98 -13.52 1.60
N SER A 58 22.74 -14.73 1.06
CA SER A 58 21.66 -14.95 0.10
C SER A 58 20.28 -14.60 0.67
N LYS A 59 20.01 -14.90 1.94
CA LYS A 59 18.73 -14.61 2.61
C LYS A 59 18.53 -13.12 2.88
N TYR A 60 19.51 -12.44 3.48
CA TYR A 60 19.32 -11.09 4.02
C TYR A 60 19.96 -9.97 3.19
N GLU A 61 21.14 -10.20 2.61
CA GLU A 61 21.89 -9.18 1.86
C GLU A 61 21.47 -9.15 0.39
N LEU A 62 21.35 -10.32 -0.25
CA LEU A 62 20.95 -10.46 -1.65
C LEU A 62 19.44 -10.65 -1.83
N GLN A 63 18.73 -10.93 -0.73
CA GLN A 63 17.27 -11.13 -0.71
C GLN A 63 16.79 -12.16 -1.75
N GLU A 64 17.56 -13.22 -1.97
CA GLU A 64 17.33 -14.20 -3.03
C GLU A 64 16.13 -15.11 -2.76
N PHE A 65 15.71 -15.20 -1.51
CA PHE A 65 14.59 -16.06 -1.07
C PHE A 65 13.26 -15.29 -1.09
N LEU A 66 13.31 -14.00 -1.39
CA LEU A 66 12.16 -13.19 -1.73
C LEU A 66 11.91 -13.29 -3.24
N LYS A 67 10.62 -13.32 -3.64
CA LYS A 67 10.25 -13.20 -5.06
C LYS A 67 10.96 -11.96 -5.65
N PRO A 68 11.40 -11.97 -6.92
CA PRO A 68 12.09 -10.82 -7.51
C PRO A 68 11.37 -9.48 -7.34
N SER A 69 10.04 -9.50 -7.19
CA SER A 69 9.17 -8.36 -6.92
C SER A 69 9.22 -7.79 -5.49
N LEU A 70 9.97 -8.39 -4.57
CA LEU A 70 10.07 -7.99 -3.15
C LEU A 70 11.50 -7.60 -2.74
N ARG A 71 12.43 -7.48 -3.70
CA ARG A 71 13.82 -7.10 -3.42
C ARG A 71 13.96 -5.58 -3.30
N ILE A 72 14.42 -5.11 -2.15
CA ILE A 72 14.66 -3.69 -1.88
C ILE A 72 16.04 -3.32 -2.46
N VAL A 73 16.05 -2.67 -3.63
CA VAL A 73 17.29 -2.07 -4.15
C VAL A 73 17.50 -0.73 -3.45
N SER A 74 18.41 -0.67 -2.49
CA SER A 74 18.85 0.57 -1.86
C SER A 74 19.68 1.39 -2.85
N SER A 75 19.05 2.24 -3.67
CA SER A 75 19.74 3.27 -4.43
C SER A 75 20.16 4.43 -3.52
N LYS A 76 21.40 4.35 -3.00
CA LYS A 76 22.10 5.51 -2.44
C LYS A 76 22.35 6.53 -3.56
N SER A 77 21.52 7.56 -3.68
CA SER A 77 21.83 8.75 -4.49
C SER A 77 22.69 9.70 -3.67
N SER A 78 24.00 9.60 -3.83
CA SER A 78 24.98 10.58 -3.36
C SER A 78 24.88 11.86 -4.19
N PHE A 79 24.68 12.99 -3.51
CA PHE A 79 24.79 14.34 -4.03
C PHE A 79 26.15 14.59 -4.69
N GLN A 80 26.17 15.08 -5.93
CA GLN A 80 27.28 15.89 -6.42
C GLN A 80 26.80 16.86 -7.51
N SER A 81 26.97 18.14 -7.21
CA SER A 81 26.74 19.33 -8.02
C SER A 81 27.70 19.46 -9.19
N CYS A 82 27.26 20.01 -10.33
CA CYS A 82 27.97 21.09 -11.01
C CYS A 82 27.13 21.82 -12.08
N ASP A 83 27.48 23.09 -12.19
CA ASP A 83 26.98 24.21 -12.97
C ASP A 83 27.34 24.15 -14.46
N SER A 84 26.51 24.79 -15.30
CA SER A 84 26.87 25.62 -16.47
C SER A 84 26.08 25.33 -17.75
N GLY A 85 25.54 26.41 -18.34
CA GLY A 85 25.75 26.68 -19.77
C GLY A 85 24.62 26.34 -20.74
N LYS A 86 24.00 27.40 -21.28
CA LYS A 86 23.20 27.40 -22.51
C LYS A 86 23.93 26.73 -23.68
N VAL A 87 23.28 25.77 -24.35
CA VAL A 87 23.43 25.54 -25.80
C VAL A 87 22.06 25.12 -26.37
N SER A 88 21.61 25.90 -27.36
CA SER A 88 20.52 25.58 -28.28
C SER A 88 21.02 24.71 -29.41
N CYS A 89 20.28 23.65 -29.79
CA CYS A 89 20.04 23.34 -31.20
C CYS A 89 19.01 22.22 -31.38
N SER A 90 18.19 22.43 -32.40
CA SER A 90 17.18 21.57 -32.99
C SER A 90 17.71 20.21 -33.40
N GLY A 91 17.07 19.15 -32.90
CA GLY A 91 17.18 17.79 -33.40
C GLY A 91 15.80 17.15 -33.32
N SER A 92 15.25 16.79 -34.48
CA SER A 92 14.01 16.04 -34.61
C SER A 92 14.24 14.60 -34.16
N ASP A 93 14.10 14.34 -32.86
CA ASP A 93 14.10 12.98 -32.34
C ASP A 93 12.68 12.46 -32.28
N SER A 94 12.40 11.57 -33.23
CA SER A 94 11.27 10.66 -33.22
C SER A 94 11.21 9.94 -31.88
N PHE A 95 10.25 10.32 -31.04
CA PHE A 95 9.91 9.64 -29.80
C PHE A 95 9.55 8.19 -30.12
N LYS A 96 10.51 7.28 -29.98
CA LYS A 96 10.23 5.87 -29.76
C LYS A 96 9.68 5.75 -28.35
N SER A 97 8.37 5.93 -28.23
CA SER A 97 7.61 5.42 -27.08
C SER A 97 7.80 3.90 -27.07
N SER A 98 8.74 3.40 -26.27
CA SER A 98 8.58 2.06 -25.73
C SER A 98 7.55 2.19 -24.61
N ALA A 99 6.28 2.08 -24.97
CA ALA A 99 5.24 1.83 -24.00
C ALA A 99 5.59 0.53 -23.28
N GLY A 100 6.24 0.63 -22.12
CA GLY A 100 6.36 -0.48 -21.20
C GLY A 100 4.94 -0.90 -20.84
N MET A 101 4.57 -2.14 -21.13
CA MET A 101 3.27 -2.66 -20.73
C MET A 101 3.22 -2.63 -19.20
N ILE A 102 2.30 -1.86 -18.62
CA ILE A 102 2.08 -1.85 -17.18
C ILE A 102 1.39 -3.17 -16.84
N GLU A 103 2.06 -4.02 -16.05
CA GLU A 103 1.48 -5.25 -15.52
C GLU A 103 0.63 -4.92 -14.28
N PHE A 104 -0.58 -5.48 -14.23
CA PHE A 104 -1.51 -5.33 -13.12
C PHE A 104 -1.61 -6.63 -12.33
N ILE A 105 -1.70 -6.52 -11.00
CA ILE A 105 -1.76 -7.66 -10.06
C ILE A 105 -3.19 -7.95 -9.57
N GLY A 106 -4.12 -7.02 -9.78
CA GLY A 106 -5.50 -7.16 -9.33
C GLY A 106 -6.35 -5.94 -9.66
N ILE A 107 -7.62 -6.02 -9.30
CA ILE A 107 -8.58 -4.91 -9.33
C ILE A 107 -8.93 -4.57 -7.88
N LEU A 108 -8.82 -3.28 -7.56
CA LEU A 108 -9.34 -2.71 -6.32
C LEU A 108 -10.70 -2.07 -6.62
N LYS A 109 -11.74 -2.56 -5.96
CA LYS A 109 -13.03 -1.88 -5.88
C LYS A 109 -13.01 -0.99 -4.65
N VAL A 110 -13.30 0.28 -4.83
CA VAL A 110 -13.39 1.28 -3.77
C VAL A 110 -14.80 1.83 -3.77
N LYS A 111 -15.59 1.46 -2.76
CA LYS A 111 -16.89 2.05 -2.52
C LYS A 111 -16.72 3.28 -1.63
N VAL A 112 -16.90 4.46 -2.20
CA VAL A 112 -16.94 5.72 -1.47
C VAL A 112 -18.32 5.86 -0.84
N ILE A 113 -18.40 5.72 0.48
CA ILE A 113 -19.69 5.62 1.19
C ILE A 113 -20.24 7.02 1.46
N LYS A 114 -19.51 7.81 2.25
CA LYS A 114 -19.94 9.14 2.68
C LYS A 114 -18.78 10.03 3.11
N GLY A 115 -19.03 11.33 3.12
CA GLY A 115 -18.23 12.33 3.81
C GLY A 115 -18.96 12.84 5.04
N THR A 116 -18.22 13.22 6.07
CA THR A 116 -18.77 13.79 7.31
C THR A 116 -18.05 15.09 7.63
N ASN A 117 -18.81 16.16 7.88
CA ASN A 117 -18.31 17.47 8.27
C ASN A 117 -17.17 17.99 7.37
N LEU A 118 -17.37 17.88 6.05
CA LEU A 118 -16.42 18.38 5.06
C LEU A 118 -16.26 19.90 5.16
N ALA A 119 -15.11 20.39 4.72
CA ALA A 119 -14.79 21.80 4.70
C ALA A 119 -15.78 22.62 3.86
N ILE A 120 -15.88 23.92 4.15
CA ILE A 120 -16.69 24.86 3.37
C ILE A 120 -15.76 25.57 2.40
N ARG A 121 -16.09 25.57 1.11
CA ARG A 121 -15.35 26.33 0.07
C ARG A 121 -16.27 27.33 -0.67
N ASP A 122 -17.59 27.10 -0.68
CA ASP A 122 -18.59 28.09 -1.08
C ASP A 122 -19.09 28.96 0.10
N MET A 123 -19.97 29.95 -0.16
CA MET A 123 -20.45 30.90 0.86
C MET A 123 -20.97 30.26 2.15
N LEU A 124 -21.65 29.11 2.05
CA LEU A 124 -22.28 28.41 3.19
C LEU A 124 -22.14 26.88 3.13
N SER A 125 -21.64 26.33 2.02
CA SER A 125 -21.61 24.88 1.77
C SER A 125 -20.48 24.54 0.79
N SER A 126 -20.56 23.37 0.16
CA SER A 126 -19.75 22.92 -0.97
C SER A 126 -20.52 21.87 -1.78
N ASP A 127 -20.10 21.65 -3.01
CA ASP A 127 -20.52 20.64 -3.97
C ASP A 127 -19.46 19.51 -4.06
N PRO A 128 -19.26 18.69 -3.02
CA PRO A 128 -18.11 17.78 -2.95
C PRO A 128 -18.20 16.59 -3.92
N TYR A 129 -17.04 16.20 -4.42
CA TYR A 129 -16.78 14.90 -5.06
C TYR A 129 -15.40 14.36 -4.67
N VAL A 130 -15.23 13.04 -4.79
CA VAL A 130 -13.98 12.36 -4.42
C VAL A 130 -13.25 11.90 -5.67
N VAL A 131 -11.94 12.11 -5.70
CA VAL A 131 -11.02 11.62 -6.71
C VAL A 131 -10.11 10.59 -6.08
N LEU A 132 -10.03 9.42 -6.71
CA LEU A 132 -9.14 8.33 -6.34
C LEU A 132 -8.05 8.19 -7.41
N THR A 133 -6.79 8.10 -6.99
CA THR A 133 -5.64 7.98 -7.89
C THR A 133 -4.74 6.82 -7.45
N ILE A 134 -4.34 5.97 -8.40
CA ILE A 134 -3.30 4.96 -8.21
C ILE A 134 -2.39 4.88 -9.43
N GLY A 135 -1.12 5.20 -9.24
CA GLY A 135 -0.18 5.36 -10.36
C GLY A 135 -0.66 6.42 -11.35
N GLN A 136 -0.98 6.01 -12.59
CA GLN A 136 -1.50 6.89 -13.63
C GLN A 136 -3.03 6.83 -13.79
N GLN A 137 -3.71 5.99 -13.00
CA GLN A 137 -5.17 5.84 -13.07
C GLN A 137 -5.85 6.82 -12.12
N ARG A 138 -6.93 7.41 -12.61
CA ARG A 138 -7.79 8.33 -11.85
C ARG A 138 -9.25 7.95 -12.07
N ALA A 139 -10.00 7.84 -10.98
CA ALA A 139 -11.45 7.65 -10.98
C ALA A 139 -12.08 8.69 -10.04
N GLN A 140 -13.34 9.06 -10.28
CA GLN A 140 -14.01 10.05 -9.44
C GLN A 140 -15.49 9.70 -9.25
N THR A 141 -16.05 10.15 -8.14
CA THR A 141 -17.49 10.03 -7.85
C THR A 141 -18.31 11.09 -8.59
N ALA A 142 -19.63 10.95 -8.53
CA ALA A 142 -20.56 12.04 -8.79
C ALA A 142 -20.38 13.19 -7.78
N VAL A 143 -20.73 14.39 -8.24
CA VAL A 143 -20.81 15.60 -7.42
C VAL A 143 -22.14 15.61 -6.65
N ILE A 144 -22.10 15.86 -5.34
CA ILE A 144 -23.30 16.06 -4.52
C ILE A 144 -23.38 17.54 -4.13
N LYS A 145 -24.43 18.23 -4.57
CA LYS A 145 -24.53 19.68 -4.40
C LYS A 145 -24.90 20.11 -2.98
N SER A 146 -24.29 21.21 -2.53
CA SER A 146 -24.59 21.97 -1.32
C SER A 146 -24.74 21.08 -0.09
N ASN A 147 -23.77 20.18 0.13
CA ASN A 147 -23.82 19.21 1.20
C ASN A 147 -22.44 18.87 1.76
N LEU A 148 -22.19 19.22 3.02
CA LEU A 148 -20.96 18.89 3.76
C LEU A 148 -20.97 17.49 4.39
N ASN A 149 -22.08 16.77 4.26
CA ASN A 149 -22.25 15.38 4.71
C ASN A 149 -22.80 14.51 3.56
N PRO A 150 -22.11 14.49 2.40
CA PRO A 150 -22.57 13.78 1.22
C PRO A 150 -22.58 12.26 1.46
N ILE A 151 -23.57 11.58 0.90
CA ILE A 151 -23.63 10.11 0.86
C ILE A 151 -23.55 9.70 -0.61
N TRP A 152 -22.36 9.31 -1.07
CA TRP A 152 -22.15 8.91 -2.46
C TRP A 152 -22.60 7.47 -2.72
N ASN A 153 -22.24 6.53 -1.83
CA ASN A 153 -22.46 5.09 -2.04
C ASN A 153 -22.03 4.60 -3.44
N GLU A 154 -20.93 5.13 -3.95
CA GLU A 154 -20.49 4.90 -5.33
C GLU A 154 -19.28 3.97 -5.37
N GLU A 155 -19.33 2.91 -6.18
CA GLU A 155 -18.22 1.97 -6.37
C GLU A 155 -17.39 2.37 -7.59
N LEU A 156 -16.10 2.62 -7.36
CA LEU A 156 -15.09 2.91 -8.37
C LEU A 156 -14.13 1.71 -8.48
N LYS A 157 -13.65 1.43 -9.69
CA LYS A 157 -12.74 0.31 -9.97
C LYS A 157 -11.42 0.82 -10.51
N LEU A 158 -10.33 0.38 -9.89
CA LEU A 158 -8.97 0.75 -10.26
C LEU A 158 -8.14 -0.52 -10.45
N SER A 159 -7.38 -0.61 -11.53
CA SER A 159 -6.43 -1.70 -11.72
C SER A 159 -5.17 -1.42 -10.90
N VAL A 160 -4.72 -2.36 -10.07
CA VAL A 160 -3.55 -2.14 -9.23
C VAL A 160 -2.29 -2.62 -9.95
N PRO A 161 -1.35 -1.72 -10.29
CA PRO A 161 -0.12 -2.10 -10.98
C PRO A 161 0.78 -2.94 -10.06
N ARG A 162 1.72 -3.68 -10.64
CA ARG A 162 2.69 -4.47 -9.86
C ARG A 162 3.52 -3.61 -8.90
N GLU A 163 3.98 -2.47 -9.40
CA GLU A 163 4.60 -1.41 -8.59
C GLU A 163 3.51 -0.41 -8.21
N TYR A 164 2.76 -0.72 -7.16
CA TYR A 164 1.74 0.17 -6.63
C TYR A 164 2.30 1.05 -5.51
N GLY A 165 1.86 2.31 -5.52
CA GLY A 165 1.96 3.19 -4.36
C GLY A 165 0.67 3.14 -3.53
N PRO A 166 0.52 4.04 -2.55
CA PRO A 166 -0.74 4.19 -1.83
C PRO A 166 -1.87 4.59 -2.79
N LEU A 167 -3.10 4.25 -2.43
CA LEU A 167 -4.27 4.82 -3.06
C LEU A 167 -4.44 6.24 -2.54
N GLN A 168 -4.28 7.23 -3.42
CA GLN A 168 -4.48 8.63 -3.08
C GLN A 168 -5.95 8.98 -3.19
N LEU A 169 -6.47 9.64 -2.16
CA LEU A 169 -7.82 10.15 -2.09
C LEU A 169 -7.78 11.66 -1.92
N GLN A 170 -8.49 12.38 -2.78
CA GLN A 170 -8.65 13.83 -2.68
C GLN A 170 -10.12 14.20 -2.79
N VAL A 171 -10.57 15.12 -1.95
CA VAL A 171 -11.93 15.68 -2.00
C VAL A 171 -11.84 17.06 -2.63
N PHE A 172 -12.75 17.36 -3.55
CA PHE A 172 -12.80 18.63 -4.25
C PHE A 172 -14.20 19.24 -4.18
N ASP A 173 -14.28 20.56 -4.15
CA ASP A 173 -15.49 21.33 -4.35
C ASP A 173 -15.67 21.64 -5.83
N HIS A 174 -16.80 21.25 -6.42
CA HIS A 174 -17.04 21.48 -7.84
C HIS A 174 -17.55 22.90 -8.11
N ASP A 175 -16.73 23.69 -8.80
CA ASP A 175 -17.05 25.04 -9.21
C ASP A 175 -17.44 25.11 -10.69
N MET A 176 -18.55 25.79 -11.00
CA MET A 176 -18.98 25.93 -12.40
C MET A 176 -18.13 26.92 -13.21
N LEU A 177 -17.41 27.83 -12.56
CA LEU A 177 -16.75 28.99 -13.20
C LEU A 177 -15.27 29.17 -12.83
N SER A 178 -14.77 28.40 -11.86
CA SER A 178 -13.38 28.40 -11.37
C SER A 178 -12.76 27.02 -11.49
N ALA A 179 -11.47 26.92 -11.14
CA ALA A 179 -10.88 25.62 -10.86
C ALA A 179 -11.42 25.09 -9.53
N ASP A 180 -11.75 23.81 -9.48
CA ASP A 180 -12.28 23.14 -8.28
C ASP A 180 -11.31 23.25 -7.09
N ASP A 181 -11.85 23.64 -5.93
CA ASP A 181 -11.07 23.86 -4.71
C ASP A 181 -10.84 22.55 -3.95
N ILE A 182 -9.61 22.35 -3.44
CA ILE A 182 -9.31 21.16 -2.64
C ILE A 182 -9.94 21.25 -1.24
N MET A 183 -10.60 20.18 -0.83
CA MET A 183 -11.31 20.01 0.44
C MET A 183 -10.63 18.97 1.34
N GLY A 184 -9.34 18.71 1.10
CA GLY A 184 -8.51 17.79 1.86
C GLY A 184 -8.20 16.50 1.13
N GLU A 185 -7.24 15.77 1.70
CA GLU A 185 -6.68 14.57 1.09
C GLU A 185 -6.32 13.50 2.14
N ALA A 186 -6.21 12.26 1.69
CA ALA A 186 -5.76 11.14 2.50
C ALA A 186 -5.10 10.09 1.62
N GLU A 187 -4.25 9.26 2.20
CA GLU A 187 -3.66 8.10 1.54
C GLU A 187 -4.10 6.82 2.23
N VAL A 188 -4.37 5.79 1.43
CA VAL A 188 -4.73 4.44 1.90
C VAL A 188 -3.60 3.48 1.54
N ASP A 189 -3.02 2.85 2.55
CA ASP A 189 -2.01 1.80 2.35
C ASP A 189 -2.69 0.49 1.95
N LEU A 190 -2.38 0.02 0.75
CA LEU A 190 -2.91 -1.21 0.18
C LEU A 190 -2.08 -2.44 0.56
N GLN A 191 -0.86 -2.25 1.05
CA GLN A 191 0.06 -3.34 1.35
C GLN A 191 -0.53 -4.35 2.36
N PRO A 192 -1.15 -3.94 3.49
CA PRO A 192 -1.73 -4.89 4.44
C PRO A 192 -2.81 -5.79 3.80
N MET A 193 -3.69 -5.20 2.98
CA MET A 193 -4.76 -5.94 2.28
C MET A 193 -4.19 -6.92 1.25
N ILE A 194 -3.27 -6.46 0.41
CA ILE A 194 -2.72 -7.26 -0.68
C ILE A 194 -1.82 -8.38 -0.12
N THR A 195 -1.02 -8.11 0.90
CA THR A 195 -0.19 -9.13 1.56
C THR A 195 -1.05 -10.20 2.24
N ALA A 196 -2.12 -9.80 2.94
CA ALA A 196 -3.07 -10.76 3.50
C ALA A 196 -3.71 -11.60 2.38
N ALA A 197 -4.20 -10.98 1.31
CA ALA A 197 -4.77 -11.70 0.18
C ALA A 197 -3.84 -12.76 -0.40
N MET A 198 -2.56 -12.42 -0.58
CA MET A 198 -1.57 -13.36 -1.12
C MET A 198 -1.22 -14.51 -0.15
N ALA A 199 -1.32 -14.28 1.16
CA ALA A 199 -0.99 -15.29 2.17
C ALA A 199 -2.09 -16.36 2.34
N PHE A 200 -3.36 -15.98 2.20
CA PHE A 200 -4.50 -16.86 2.47
C PHE A 200 -4.99 -17.65 1.24
N GLY A 201 -4.55 -17.31 0.02
CA GLY A 201 -4.84 -18.10 -1.18
C GLY A 201 -6.23 -17.81 -1.76
N ASP A 202 -7.01 -18.85 -2.04
CA ASP A 202 -8.35 -18.73 -2.63
C ASP A 202 -9.41 -18.39 -1.56
N PRO A 203 -9.94 -17.16 -1.52
CA PRO A 203 -10.91 -16.76 -0.50
C PRO A 203 -12.25 -17.50 -0.61
N ASP A 204 -12.61 -18.05 -1.79
CA ASP A 204 -13.88 -18.77 -1.98
C ASP A 204 -13.94 -20.10 -1.19
N LEU A 205 -12.78 -20.61 -0.77
CA LEU A 205 -12.67 -21.85 0.01
C LEU A 205 -12.57 -21.62 1.52
N LEU A 206 -12.57 -20.36 1.95
CA LEU A 206 -12.36 -19.97 3.34
C LEU A 206 -13.67 -19.50 3.99
N ALA A 207 -13.80 -19.76 5.29
CA ALA A 207 -14.89 -19.20 6.08
C ALA A 207 -14.65 -17.71 6.36
N ASP A 208 -15.71 -16.99 6.70
CA ASP A 208 -15.62 -15.59 7.09
C ASP A 208 -14.69 -15.44 8.31
N MET A 209 -13.60 -14.68 8.13
CA MET A 209 -12.59 -14.50 9.18
C MET A 209 -11.75 -13.24 8.95
N PRO A 210 -11.19 -12.64 10.01
CA PRO A 210 -10.16 -11.61 9.88
C PRO A 210 -8.87 -12.25 9.36
N ILE A 211 -8.24 -11.59 8.38
CA ILE A 211 -6.99 -12.04 7.73
C ILE A 211 -5.85 -11.02 7.85
N GLY A 212 -6.14 -9.83 8.34
CA GLY A 212 -5.13 -8.79 8.53
C GLY A 212 -5.72 -7.53 9.15
N LYS A 213 -4.85 -6.56 9.42
CA LYS A 213 -5.25 -5.27 9.98
C LYS A 213 -4.31 -4.17 9.50
N TRP A 214 -4.87 -3.01 9.19
CA TRP A 214 -4.12 -1.76 9.05
C TRP A 214 -4.32 -0.95 10.34
N LEU A 215 -3.26 -0.84 11.12
CA LEU A 215 -3.29 -0.22 12.45
C LEU A 215 -3.31 1.29 12.34
N LYS A 216 -4.16 1.93 13.15
CA LYS A 216 -4.16 3.38 13.26
C LYS A 216 -2.88 3.82 13.95
N SER A 217 -2.20 4.80 13.36
CA SER A 217 -0.96 5.37 13.90
C SER A 217 -1.05 6.89 13.93
N HIS A 218 0.08 7.57 14.13
CA HIS A 218 0.16 9.03 14.16
C HIS A 218 0.56 9.61 12.79
N ASP A 219 1.10 8.77 11.92
CA ASP A 219 1.61 9.07 10.59
C ASP A 219 0.66 8.63 9.46
N ASN A 220 -0.51 8.07 9.80
CA ASN A 220 -1.55 7.74 8.83
C ASN A 220 -2.88 8.48 9.11
N ALA A 221 -3.76 8.46 8.11
CA ALA A 221 -5.04 9.17 8.15
C ALA A 221 -6.17 8.38 8.84
N LEU A 222 -5.91 7.18 9.38
CA LEU A 222 -6.96 6.35 9.98
C LEU A 222 -7.57 7.00 11.24
N LEU A 223 -8.89 6.94 11.33
CA LEU A 223 -9.63 7.31 12.55
C LEU A 223 -9.62 6.18 13.58
N LYS A 224 -9.51 4.93 13.13
CA LYS A 224 -9.49 3.71 13.94
C LYS A 224 -8.79 2.58 13.16
N ASP A 225 -8.37 1.54 13.87
CA ASP A 225 -7.83 0.34 13.21
C ASP A 225 -8.84 -0.20 12.19
N SER A 226 -8.31 -0.62 11.04
CA SER A 226 -9.09 -1.14 9.93
C SER A 226 -8.78 -2.62 9.74
N THR A 227 -9.77 -3.48 9.95
CA THR A 227 -9.60 -4.94 9.84
C THR A 227 -9.89 -5.39 8.42
N ILE A 228 -9.05 -6.28 7.90
CA ILE A 228 -9.23 -6.93 6.60
C ILE A 228 -9.86 -8.29 6.88
N ASN A 229 -11.00 -8.55 6.25
CA ASN A 229 -11.78 -9.77 6.47
C ASN A 229 -12.01 -10.48 5.14
N ILE A 230 -12.14 -11.79 5.21
CA ILE A 230 -12.86 -12.57 4.21
C ILE A 230 -14.33 -12.56 4.61
N VAL A 231 -15.21 -12.15 3.69
CA VAL A 231 -16.67 -12.15 3.85
C VAL A 231 -17.28 -12.62 2.54
N ASP A 232 -18.05 -13.71 2.57
CA ASP A 232 -18.70 -14.29 1.39
C ASP A 232 -17.71 -14.54 0.22
N GLY A 233 -16.55 -15.13 0.52
CA GLY A 233 -15.50 -15.40 -0.47
C GLY A 233 -14.75 -14.16 -0.97
N LYS A 234 -14.97 -12.99 -0.37
CA LYS A 234 -14.38 -11.73 -0.81
C LYS A 234 -13.50 -11.12 0.26
N ILE A 235 -12.39 -10.55 -0.18
CA ILE A 235 -11.47 -9.82 0.70
C ILE A 235 -11.96 -8.38 0.80
N LYS A 236 -12.39 -7.98 1.99
CA LYS A 236 -12.99 -6.67 2.26
C LYS A 236 -12.31 -5.95 3.42
N GLN A 237 -12.32 -4.63 3.36
CA GLN A 237 -11.81 -3.76 4.42
C GLN A 237 -12.62 -2.47 4.50
N GLU A 238 -13.13 -2.16 5.69
CA GLU A 238 -13.76 -0.86 5.97
C GLU A 238 -12.71 0.13 6.45
N VAL A 239 -12.68 1.33 5.87
CA VAL A 239 -11.68 2.36 6.15
C VAL A 239 -12.38 3.68 6.48
N SER A 240 -12.06 4.25 7.64
CA SER A 240 -12.51 5.58 8.05
C SER A 240 -11.30 6.51 8.15
N LEU A 241 -11.28 7.56 7.35
CA LEU A 241 -10.14 8.47 7.19
C LEU A 241 -10.48 9.87 7.69
N LYS A 242 -9.52 10.51 8.37
CA LYS A 242 -9.52 11.95 8.61
C LYS A 242 -8.78 12.63 7.46
N LEU A 243 -9.43 13.59 6.81
CA LEU A 243 -8.80 14.38 5.76
C LEU A 243 -7.68 15.25 6.34
N GLN A 244 -6.57 15.31 5.61
CA GLN A 244 -5.38 16.10 5.90
C GLN A 244 -5.38 17.38 5.06
N ASN A 245 -4.54 18.34 5.47
CA ASN A 245 -4.39 19.63 4.79
C ASN A 245 -5.71 20.42 4.65
N VAL A 246 -6.63 20.19 5.60
CA VAL A 246 -7.95 20.80 5.66
C VAL A 246 -8.39 20.95 7.12
N GLU A 247 -9.25 21.93 7.40
CA GLU A 247 -9.75 22.24 8.75
C GLU A 247 -10.71 21.17 9.31
N SER A 248 -11.42 20.45 8.46
CA SER A 248 -12.36 19.39 8.84
C SER A 248 -12.65 18.44 7.67
N GLY A 249 -13.15 17.26 8.01
CA GLY A 249 -13.65 16.30 7.03
C GLY A 249 -13.18 14.89 7.33
N GLU A 250 -14.13 13.96 7.24
CA GLU A 250 -13.89 12.54 7.37
C GLU A 250 -14.51 11.81 6.18
N ILE A 251 -13.89 10.72 5.74
CA ILE A 251 -14.38 9.88 4.63
C ILE A 251 -14.45 8.43 5.07
N ASP A 252 -15.60 7.80 4.81
CA ASP A 252 -15.80 6.36 5.00
C ASP A 252 -15.79 5.63 3.65
N LEU A 253 -15.01 4.56 3.58
CA LEU A 253 -14.81 3.71 2.40
C LEU A 253 -15.01 2.23 2.75
N GLU A 254 -15.41 1.44 1.75
CA GLU A 254 -15.27 -0.02 1.75
C GLU A 254 -14.39 -0.42 0.56
N LEU A 255 -13.33 -1.17 0.83
CA LEU A 255 -12.41 -1.71 -0.17
C LEU A 255 -12.73 -3.18 -0.41
N GLU A 256 -12.73 -3.63 -1.66
CA GLU A 256 -12.80 -5.04 -2.05
C GLU A 256 -11.64 -5.35 -3.01
N TRP A 257 -10.83 -6.36 -2.66
CA TRP A 257 -9.69 -6.81 -3.46
C TRP A 257 -10.04 -8.01 -4.33
N ILE A 258 -9.69 -7.94 -5.61
CA ILE A 258 -9.87 -9.03 -6.58
C ILE A 258 -8.51 -9.30 -7.24
N PRO A 259 -7.83 -10.41 -6.91
CA PRO A 259 -6.58 -10.76 -7.58
C PRO A 259 -6.80 -11.05 -9.06
N LEU A 260 -5.88 -10.62 -9.92
CA LEU A 260 -5.84 -11.09 -11.30
C LEU A 260 -5.13 -12.44 -11.30
N ASN A 261 -5.85 -13.50 -11.65
CA ASN A 261 -5.30 -14.86 -11.75
C ASN A 261 -4.03 -14.85 -12.61
N GLN A 262 -2.91 -15.31 -12.04
CA GLN A 262 -1.67 -15.61 -12.77
C GLN A 262 -1.69 -17.06 -13.25
#